data_AF-A0A810BH65-F1
#
_entry.id   AF-A0A810BH65-F1
#
_cell.length_a   1.000
_cell.length_b   1.000
_cell.length_c   1.000
_cell.angle_alpha   90.00
_cell.angle_beta   90.00
_cell.angle_gamma   90.00
#
_symmetry.space_group_name_H-M   'P 1'
#
loop_
_entity.id
_entity.type
_entity.pdbx_description
1 polymer ?
#
loop_
_entity_poly.entity_id
_entity_poly.type
_entity_poly.pdbx_seq_one_letter_code
_entity_poly.pdbx_strand_id
1 'polypeptide(L)'
;MLQSTPDERQAIIDYMNGQAPDLTVEFLQKVYAENVLSHQHVVWDVHTNVDRWWVITNPTNLYSQEQFPNMDLAVTFHVGLCLRIPRDQRTKLSELSVEPLAGCFRHISEALEALASAQEVSDFQAVGVRCREALLAFSSAAQIVVPWVGDVAAEPKQADFKAWVDHICSVCLAGQAHEHRRHLFKTLLHEAWRFSNWLTHAKASTWYDAEAATTTVEHGLGLAASLVIRHLRGVPEACPACGSNRLSPQRGFHSSAPDLEWERPTCDKCGWLGEPVPILGDPEAYTSDEEDRPPPEGECVIPTVPLRELRKPSGNSGR
;
A
#
# COMPACT_ATOMS: atom_id res chain seq x y z
N MET A 1 -20.76 20.01 -22.14
CA MET A 1 -19.79 20.77 -21.31
C MET A 1 -19.66 20.06 -19.98
N LEU A 2 -18.45 19.80 -19.52
CA LEU A 2 -18.23 19.12 -18.24
C LEU A 2 -18.45 20.11 -17.09
N GLN A 3 -19.11 19.63 -16.02
CA GLN A 3 -19.23 20.44 -14.81
C GLN A 3 -17.91 20.44 -14.05
N SER A 4 -17.63 21.56 -13.39
CA SER A 4 -16.49 21.72 -12.50
C SER A 4 -16.91 22.39 -11.19
N THR A 5 -16.25 21.99 -10.11
CA THR A 5 -16.42 22.55 -8.78
C THR A 5 -15.64 23.87 -8.63
N PRO A 6 -16.01 24.73 -7.66
CA PRO A 6 -15.23 25.92 -7.33
C PRO A 6 -13.79 25.60 -6.95
N ASP A 7 -13.57 24.52 -6.18
CA ASP A 7 -12.24 24.11 -5.73
C ASP A 7 -11.34 23.67 -6.89
N GLU A 8 -11.87 22.86 -7.83
CA GLU A 8 -11.16 22.49 -9.05
C GLU A 8 -10.75 23.72 -9.87
N ARG A 9 -11.66 24.71 -9.99
CA ARG A 9 -11.37 25.96 -10.71
C ARG A 9 -10.27 26.76 -10.04
N GLN A 10 -10.35 26.90 -8.72
CA GLN A 10 -9.35 27.64 -7.94
C GLN A 10 -7.98 27.00 -8.05
N ALA A 11 -7.89 25.66 -7.99
CA ALA A 11 -6.63 24.94 -8.15
C ALA A 11 -5.94 25.21 -9.50
N ILE A 12 -6.71 25.33 -10.59
CA ILE A 12 -6.16 25.68 -11.91
C ILE A 12 -5.70 27.13 -11.95
N ILE A 13 -6.46 28.06 -11.37
CA ILE A 13 -6.09 29.48 -11.28
C ILE A 13 -4.80 29.65 -10.47
N ASP A 14 -4.71 28.99 -9.31
CA ASP A 14 -3.54 29.04 -8.44
C ASP A 14 -2.30 28.47 -9.15
N TYR A 15 -2.48 27.37 -9.88
CA TYR A 15 -1.39 26.79 -10.67
C TYR A 15 -0.94 27.72 -11.81
N MET A 16 -1.88 28.30 -12.57
CA MET A 16 -1.58 29.30 -13.60
C MET A 16 -0.78 30.47 -13.03
N ASN A 17 -1.25 31.07 -11.93
CA ASN A 17 -0.58 32.19 -11.27
C ASN A 17 0.82 31.80 -10.75
N GLY A 18 0.99 30.56 -10.30
CA GLY A 18 2.29 30.06 -9.83
C GLY A 18 3.31 29.85 -10.95
N GLN A 19 2.87 29.39 -12.13
CA GLN A 19 3.76 29.09 -13.26
C GLN A 19 3.96 30.29 -14.21
N ALA A 20 2.94 31.14 -14.35
CA ALA A 20 2.92 32.31 -15.22
C ALA A 20 2.35 33.52 -14.46
N PRO A 21 3.11 34.08 -13.48
CA PRO A 21 2.63 35.13 -12.58
C PRO A 21 2.34 36.47 -13.28
N ASP A 22 2.81 36.64 -14.52
CA ASP A 22 2.56 37.79 -15.39
C ASP A 22 1.25 37.69 -16.17
N LEU A 23 0.58 36.52 -16.14
CA LEU A 23 -0.71 36.29 -16.80
C LEU A 23 -1.85 36.32 -15.79
N THR A 24 -2.98 36.91 -16.20
CA THR A 24 -4.22 36.95 -15.44
C THR A 24 -5.26 36.09 -16.12
N VAL A 25 -5.81 35.10 -15.41
CA VAL A 25 -6.89 34.24 -15.94
C VAL A 25 -8.19 35.04 -16.02
N GLU A 26 -8.72 35.21 -17.23
CA GLU A 26 -10.01 35.89 -17.48
C GLU A 26 -11.15 34.89 -17.65
N PHE A 27 -10.85 33.70 -18.16
CA PHE A 27 -11.81 32.63 -18.38
C PHE A 27 -11.17 31.26 -18.19
N LEU A 28 -11.91 30.33 -17.56
CA LEU A 28 -11.55 28.92 -17.54
C LEU A 28 -12.75 28.00 -17.71
N GLN A 29 -12.54 26.93 -18.47
CA GLN A 29 -13.56 25.90 -18.71
C GLN A 29 -12.95 24.50 -18.76
N LYS A 30 -13.56 23.57 -18.03
CA LYS A 30 -13.28 22.13 -18.14
C LYS A 30 -13.89 21.60 -19.44
N VAL A 31 -13.05 21.21 -20.39
CA VAL A 31 -13.48 20.86 -21.76
C VAL A 31 -13.45 19.35 -22.02
N TYR A 32 -12.53 18.62 -21.37
CA TYR A 32 -12.35 17.19 -21.59
C TYR A 32 -11.82 16.51 -20.34
N ALA A 33 -12.09 15.21 -20.20
CA ALA A 33 -11.53 14.37 -19.16
C ALA A 33 -11.41 12.94 -19.68
N GLU A 34 -10.25 12.34 -19.51
CA GLU A 34 -9.96 10.97 -19.94
C GLU A 34 -9.14 10.24 -18.87
N ASN A 35 -9.41 8.95 -18.70
CA ASN A 35 -8.59 8.11 -17.85
C ASN A 35 -7.53 7.45 -18.72
N VAL A 36 -6.26 7.77 -18.46
CA VAL A 36 -5.12 7.09 -19.08
C VAL A 36 -4.39 6.35 -17.97
N LEU A 37 -4.28 5.03 -18.10
CA LEU A 37 -3.85 4.13 -17.02
C LEU A 37 -4.72 4.29 -15.76
N SER A 38 -4.11 4.60 -14.61
CA SER A 38 -4.75 4.72 -13.30
C SER A 38 -5.17 6.15 -12.94
N HIS A 39 -4.91 7.12 -13.82
CA HIS A 39 -5.09 8.55 -13.52
C HIS A 39 -6.08 9.20 -14.49
N GLN A 40 -6.93 10.07 -13.94
CA GLN A 40 -7.78 10.92 -14.74
C GLN A 40 -7.02 12.19 -15.14
N HIS A 41 -6.84 12.40 -16.44
CA HIS A 41 -6.35 13.65 -16.99
C HIS A 41 -7.53 14.53 -17.36
N VAL A 42 -7.59 15.72 -16.77
CA VAL A 42 -8.62 16.72 -17.06
C VAL A 42 -7.98 17.84 -17.85
N VAL A 43 -8.64 18.25 -18.93
CA VAL A 43 -8.20 19.35 -19.78
C VAL A 43 -9.08 20.57 -19.57
N TRP A 44 -8.42 21.71 -19.37
CA TRP A 44 -9.03 23.01 -19.23
C TRP A 44 -8.62 23.92 -20.38
N ASP A 45 -9.60 24.60 -20.99
CA ASP A 45 -9.38 25.75 -21.86
C ASP A 45 -9.29 26.98 -20.96
N VAL A 46 -8.13 27.62 -20.95
CA VAL A 46 -7.85 28.80 -20.12
C VAL A 46 -7.48 29.97 -21.02
N HIS A 47 -8.19 31.08 -20.85
CA HIS A 47 -7.91 32.32 -21.56
C HIS A 47 -7.36 33.33 -20.55
N THR A 48 -6.26 33.94 -20.90
CA THR A 48 -5.61 34.98 -20.11
C THR A 48 -5.82 36.34 -20.77
N ASN A 49 -5.34 37.38 -20.10
CA ASN A 49 -5.26 38.73 -20.65
C ASN A 49 -4.34 38.86 -21.89
N VAL A 50 -3.53 37.85 -22.21
CA VAL A 50 -2.58 37.88 -23.34
C VAL A 50 -2.88 36.80 -24.36
N ASP A 51 -3.11 35.56 -23.91
CA ASP A 51 -3.05 34.37 -24.74
C ASP A 51 -3.93 33.23 -24.19
N ARG A 52 -3.86 32.06 -24.82
CA ARG A 52 -4.72 30.90 -24.52
C ARG A 52 -3.89 29.64 -24.28
N TRP A 53 -4.34 28.84 -23.32
CA TRP A 53 -3.63 27.67 -22.83
C TRP A 53 -4.56 26.46 -22.71
N TRP A 54 -4.01 25.29 -22.97
CA TRP A 54 -4.53 24.04 -22.42
C TRP A 54 -3.83 23.78 -21.09
N VAL A 55 -4.59 23.65 -20.02
CA VAL A 55 -4.08 23.13 -18.74
C VAL A 55 -4.52 21.70 -18.59
N ILE A 56 -3.58 20.76 -18.50
CA ILE A 56 -3.86 19.32 -18.38
C ILE A 56 -3.39 18.86 -17.02
N THR A 57 -4.25 18.16 -16.26
CA THR A 57 -3.96 17.69 -14.89
C THR A 57 -3.31 16.31 -14.82
N ASN A 58 -2.66 16.03 -13.68
CA ASN A 58 -2.07 14.74 -13.28
C ASN A 58 -0.91 14.23 -14.15
N PRO A 59 0.27 14.86 -14.12
CA PRO A 59 0.64 16.07 -13.38
C PRO A 59 0.07 17.33 -14.03
N THR A 60 -0.17 18.40 -13.28
CA THR A 60 -0.67 19.64 -13.88
C THR A 60 0.42 20.33 -14.69
N ASN A 61 0.15 20.70 -15.95
CA ASN A 61 1.08 21.43 -16.81
C ASN A 61 0.38 22.32 -17.85
N LEU A 62 1.12 23.28 -18.41
CA LEU A 62 0.67 24.31 -19.35
C LEU A 62 1.10 24.00 -20.79
N TYR A 63 0.17 24.12 -21.72
CA TYR A 63 0.43 23.99 -23.16
C TYR A 63 -0.16 25.18 -23.91
N SER A 64 0.68 26.01 -24.52
CA SER A 64 0.21 27.14 -25.32
C SER A 64 -0.63 26.65 -26.49
N GLN A 65 -1.79 27.25 -26.72
CA GLN A 65 -2.63 26.92 -27.88
C GLN A 65 -2.01 27.36 -29.20
N GLU A 66 -1.04 28.28 -29.19
CA GLU A 66 -0.28 28.63 -30.39
C GLU A 66 0.59 27.45 -30.86
N GLN A 67 1.24 26.77 -29.91
CA GLN A 67 2.08 25.60 -30.20
C GLN A 67 1.27 24.31 -30.34
N PHE A 68 0.18 24.21 -29.58
CA PHE A 68 -0.74 23.08 -29.55
C PHE A 68 -2.15 23.54 -29.96
N PRO A 69 -2.41 23.81 -31.26
CA PRO A 69 -3.69 24.33 -31.73
C PRO A 69 -4.86 23.36 -31.56
N ASN A 70 -4.55 22.07 -31.35
CA ASN A 70 -5.52 21.04 -31.05
C ASN A 70 -5.28 20.47 -29.64
N MET A 71 -6.36 20.37 -28.87
CA MET A 71 -6.41 19.68 -27.59
C MET A 71 -5.86 18.25 -27.65
N ASP A 72 -6.24 17.46 -28.67
CA ASP A 72 -5.80 16.06 -28.78
C ASP A 72 -4.28 15.94 -28.94
N LEU A 73 -3.67 16.91 -29.62
CA LEU A 73 -2.22 16.98 -29.78
C LEU A 73 -1.54 17.31 -28.44
N ALA A 74 -2.11 18.25 -27.68
CA ALA A 74 -1.63 18.58 -26.34
C ALA A 74 -1.73 17.39 -25.39
N VAL A 75 -2.88 16.68 -25.39
CA VAL A 75 -3.09 15.49 -24.56
C VAL A 75 -2.13 14.36 -24.94
N THR A 76 -1.98 14.06 -26.23
CA THR A 76 -1.06 13.02 -26.69
C THR A 76 0.38 13.31 -26.27
N PHE A 77 0.82 14.56 -26.44
CA PHE A 77 2.15 14.97 -26.03
C PHE A 77 2.33 14.94 -24.50
N HIS A 78 1.33 15.42 -23.76
CA HIS A 78 1.31 15.39 -22.29
C HIS A 78 1.45 13.96 -21.76
N VAL A 79 0.62 13.04 -22.24
CA VAL A 79 0.68 11.62 -21.87
C VAL A 79 2.02 11.01 -22.27
N GLY A 80 2.53 11.31 -23.46
CA GLY A 80 3.85 10.85 -23.92
C GLY A 80 4.99 11.34 -23.02
N LEU A 81 4.92 12.57 -22.50
CA LEU A 81 5.86 13.07 -21.51
C LEU A 81 5.68 12.34 -20.16
N CYS A 82 4.45 12.13 -19.70
CA CYS A 82 4.18 11.42 -18.44
C CYS A 82 4.75 10.00 -18.42
N LEU A 83 4.84 9.34 -19.58
CA LEU A 83 5.45 8.02 -19.72
C LEU A 83 7.00 8.05 -19.69
N ARG A 84 7.61 9.23 -19.92
CA ARG A 84 9.08 9.40 -20.04
C ARG A 84 9.70 10.18 -18.89
N ILE A 85 8.94 11.02 -18.21
CA ILE A 85 9.34 11.59 -16.92
C ILE A 85 9.62 10.37 -16.03
N PRO A 86 10.83 10.25 -15.45
CA PRO A 86 11.14 9.13 -14.60
C PRO A 86 10.05 9.01 -13.54
N ARG A 87 9.73 7.80 -13.12
CA ARG A 87 8.85 7.58 -11.96
C ARG A 87 9.56 7.95 -10.66
N ASP A 88 10.44 8.96 -10.67
CA ASP A 88 11.04 9.56 -9.48
C ASP A 88 10.03 10.44 -8.71
N GLN A 89 8.83 10.65 -9.27
CA GLN A 89 7.58 10.96 -8.55
C GLN A 89 6.79 9.73 -8.08
N ARG A 90 7.35 8.52 -8.06
CA ARG A 90 6.91 7.56 -7.04
C ARG A 90 7.15 8.26 -5.72
N THR A 91 6.07 8.45 -4.95
CA THR A 91 6.14 8.83 -3.53
C THR A 91 7.41 8.22 -2.96
N LYS A 92 8.35 9.06 -2.50
CA LYS A 92 9.60 8.53 -1.98
C LYS A 92 9.24 7.44 -0.98
N LEU A 93 10.02 6.38 -0.89
CA LEU A 93 9.68 5.33 0.07
C LEU A 93 9.51 5.89 1.50
N SER A 94 10.21 6.98 1.82
CA SER A 94 10.08 7.76 3.06
C SER A 94 8.77 8.56 3.21
N GLU A 95 8.05 8.79 2.13
CA GLU A 95 6.74 9.45 2.09
C GLU A 95 5.59 8.42 2.09
N LEU A 96 5.90 7.14 1.87
CA LEU A 96 4.95 6.04 2.00
C LEU A 96 4.84 5.65 3.48
N SER A 97 3.61 5.64 4.00
CA SER A 97 3.25 5.15 5.33
C SER A 97 3.35 3.62 5.45
N VAL A 98 4.51 3.06 5.12
CA VAL A 98 4.73 1.61 4.97
C VAL A 98 5.60 1.01 6.06
N GLU A 99 5.98 1.78 7.08
CA GLU A 99 6.73 1.26 8.21
C GLU A 99 5.98 0.12 8.90
N PRO A 100 6.62 -1.02 9.20
CA PRO A 100 8.07 -1.28 9.11
C PRO A 100 8.55 -1.95 7.80
N LEU A 101 7.70 -2.05 6.78
CA LEU A 101 7.93 -2.81 5.55
C LEU A 101 8.81 -2.10 4.51
N ALA A 102 9.39 -0.93 4.82
CA ALA A 102 10.19 -0.16 3.88
C ALA A 102 11.29 -1.01 3.19
N GLY A 103 11.92 -1.92 3.92
CA GLY A 103 12.95 -2.81 3.38
C GLY A 103 12.51 -3.62 2.15
N CYS A 104 11.27 -4.12 2.10
CA CYS A 104 10.82 -4.90 0.95
C CYS A 104 10.59 -4.03 -0.30
N PHE A 105 10.04 -2.84 -0.12
CA PHE A 105 9.80 -1.89 -1.22
C PHE A 105 11.10 -1.34 -1.80
N ARG A 106 12.16 -1.21 -1.00
CA ARG A 106 13.50 -0.88 -1.51
C ARG A 106 13.99 -1.95 -2.50
N HIS A 107 13.85 -3.24 -2.17
CA HIS A 107 14.21 -4.32 -3.08
C HIS A 107 13.32 -4.38 -4.34
N ILE A 108 12.03 -4.02 -4.23
CA ILE A 108 11.15 -3.87 -5.41
C ILE A 108 11.68 -2.74 -6.33
N SER A 109 12.04 -1.59 -5.77
CA SER A 109 12.63 -0.48 -6.53
C SER A 109 13.93 -0.90 -7.22
N GLU A 110 14.82 -1.58 -6.51
CA GLU A 110 16.08 -2.13 -7.06
C GLU A 110 15.80 -3.14 -8.19
N ALA A 111 14.74 -3.96 -8.08
CA ALA A 111 14.34 -4.91 -9.13
C ALA A 111 13.83 -4.19 -10.38
N LEU A 112 13.04 -3.11 -10.21
CA LEU A 112 12.51 -2.30 -11.31
C LEU A 112 13.62 -1.52 -12.03
N GLU A 113 14.60 -1.00 -11.29
CA GLU A 113 15.79 -0.36 -11.87
C GLU A 113 16.63 -1.37 -12.66
N ALA A 114 16.85 -2.56 -12.11
CA ALA A 114 17.53 -3.64 -12.82
C ALA A 114 16.79 -4.04 -14.11
N LEU A 115 15.46 -4.19 -14.05
CA LEU A 115 14.63 -4.53 -15.20
C LEU A 115 14.71 -3.47 -16.31
N ALA A 116 14.78 -2.19 -15.96
CA ALA A 116 14.83 -1.08 -16.93
C ALA A 116 16.07 -1.11 -17.84
N SER A 117 17.15 -1.77 -17.40
CA SER A 117 18.43 -1.86 -18.11
C SER A 117 18.82 -3.29 -18.51
N ALA A 118 18.00 -4.29 -18.16
CA ALA A 118 18.27 -5.69 -18.41
C ALA A 118 18.17 -6.03 -19.91
N GLN A 119 19.20 -6.67 -20.45
CA GLN A 119 19.25 -7.05 -21.87
C GLN A 119 19.52 -8.54 -22.07
N GLU A 120 20.23 -9.17 -21.13
CA GLU A 120 20.70 -10.55 -21.26
C GLU A 120 20.14 -11.47 -20.17
N VAL A 121 20.26 -12.78 -20.41
CA VAL A 121 19.76 -13.83 -19.48
C VAL A 121 20.29 -13.65 -18.06
N SER A 122 21.56 -13.27 -17.89
CA SER A 122 22.16 -13.00 -16.58
C SER A 122 21.51 -11.82 -15.86
N ASP A 123 21.06 -10.81 -16.61
CA ASP A 123 20.38 -9.65 -16.04
C ASP A 123 18.99 -10.05 -15.55
N PHE A 124 18.26 -10.86 -16.34
CA PHE A 124 16.95 -11.38 -15.95
C PHE A 124 17.03 -12.25 -14.69
N GLN A 125 18.09 -13.07 -14.58
CA GLN A 125 18.37 -13.84 -13.36
C GLN A 125 18.60 -12.92 -12.15
N ALA A 126 19.35 -11.83 -12.32
CA ALA A 126 19.60 -10.85 -11.27
C ALA A 126 18.30 -10.13 -10.83
N VAL A 127 17.39 -9.82 -11.77
CA VAL A 127 16.04 -9.33 -11.44
C VAL A 127 15.27 -10.36 -10.60
N GLY A 128 15.36 -11.64 -10.94
CA GLY A 128 14.79 -12.73 -10.14
C GLY A 128 15.33 -12.80 -8.71
N VAL A 129 16.63 -12.55 -8.51
CA VAL A 129 17.25 -12.50 -7.17
C VAL A 129 16.65 -11.36 -6.34
N ARG A 130 16.53 -10.16 -6.91
CA ARG A 130 15.97 -8.98 -6.22
C ARG A 130 14.49 -9.18 -5.86
N CYS A 131 13.73 -9.78 -6.78
CA CYS A 131 12.35 -10.17 -6.53
C CYS A 131 12.23 -11.12 -5.32
N ARG A 132 13.12 -12.11 -5.22
CA ARG A 132 13.16 -13.05 -4.10
C ARG A 132 13.55 -12.36 -2.79
N GLU A 133 14.52 -11.45 -2.84
CA GLU A 133 14.96 -10.66 -1.68
C GLU A 133 13.83 -9.75 -1.17
N ALA A 134 13.05 -9.13 -2.06
CA ALA A 134 11.87 -8.35 -1.70
C ALA A 134 10.83 -9.18 -0.94
N LEU A 135 10.52 -10.39 -1.43
CA LEU A 135 9.58 -11.31 -0.77
C LEU A 135 10.08 -11.74 0.62
N LEU A 136 11.37 -12.06 0.74
CA LEU A 136 11.95 -12.43 2.04
C LEU A 136 11.96 -11.26 3.02
N ALA A 137 12.38 -10.08 2.58
CA ALA A 137 12.38 -8.87 3.40
C ALA A 137 10.98 -8.53 3.93
N PHE A 138 9.94 -8.71 3.10
CA PHE A 138 8.56 -8.58 3.54
C PHE A 138 8.23 -9.62 4.62
N SER A 139 8.52 -10.91 4.37
CA SER A 139 8.16 -11.96 5.33
C SER A 139 8.87 -11.77 6.67
N SER A 140 10.14 -11.36 6.69
CA SER A 140 10.90 -11.14 7.92
C SER A 140 10.32 -9.98 8.74
N ALA A 141 9.95 -8.86 8.10
CA ALA A 141 9.33 -7.74 8.80
C ALA A 141 7.91 -8.09 9.27
N ALA A 142 7.14 -8.83 8.46
CA ALA A 142 5.78 -9.23 8.81
C ALA A 142 5.74 -10.27 9.94
N GLN A 143 6.77 -11.10 10.11
CA GLN A 143 6.91 -12.03 11.24
C GLN A 143 6.90 -11.33 12.60
N ILE A 144 7.46 -10.11 12.65
CA ILE A 144 7.52 -9.33 13.89
C ILE A 144 6.14 -8.75 14.22
N VAL A 145 5.42 -8.29 13.19
CA VAL A 145 4.04 -7.77 13.33
C VAL A 145 3.04 -8.88 13.63
N VAL A 146 3.25 -10.07 13.05
CA VAL A 146 2.35 -11.22 13.11
C VAL A 146 3.15 -12.44 13.61
N PRO A 147 3.49 -12.49 14.91
CA PRO A 147 4.30 -13.56 15.46
C PRO A 147 3.60 -14.91 15.32
N TRP A 148 4.38 -15.99 15.36
CA TRP A 148 3.83 -17.34 15.35
C TRP A 148 3.00 -17.60 16.60
N VAL A 149 1.78 -18.12 16.41
CA VAL A 149 0.83 -18.40 17.51
C VAL A 149 0.63 -19.90 17.76
N GLY A 150 1.32 -20.75 17.00
CA GLY A 150 1.23 -22.21 17.11
C GLY A 150 2.23 -22.80 18.09
N ASP A 151 2.38 -24.12 18.06
CA ASP A 151 3.45 -24.82 18.79
C ASP A 151 4.82 -24.31 18.31
N VAL A 152 5.71 -24.00 19.25
CA VAL A 152 7.09 -23.58 19.00
C VAL A 152 7.84 -24.64 18.18
N ALA A 153 7.57 -25.93 18.43
CA ALA A 153 8.17 -27.02 17.65
C ALA A 153 7.72 -27.06 16.19
N ALA A 154 6.59 -26.42 15.86
CA ALA A 154 6.03 -26.32 14.52
C ALA A 154 6.29 -24.97 13.85
N GLU A 155 7.06 -24.08 14.49
CA GLU A 155 7.38 -22.77 13.94
C GLU A 155 8.18 -22.91 12.63
N PRO A 156 7.75 -22.26 11.54
CA PRO A 156 8.48 -22.29 10.28
C PRO A 156 9.86 -21.65 10.41
N LYS A 157 10.84 -22.15 9.65
CA LYS A 157 12.14 -21.47 9.53
C LYS A 157 11.92 -20.04 9.04
N GLN A 158 12.71 -19.10 9.52
CA GLN A 158 12.60 -17.67 9.14
C GLN A 158 12.53 -17.44 7.61
N ALA A 159 13.32 -18.20 6.85
CA ALA A 159 13.37 -18.12 5.38
C ALA A 159 12.32 -18.98 4.64
N ASP A 160 11.44 -19.69 5.36
CA ASP A 160 10.34 -20.46 4.76
C ASP A 160 9.18 -19.53 4.39
N PHE A 161 9.39 -18.81 3.28
CA PHE A 161 8.46 -17.78 2.82
C PHE A 161 7.02 -18.26 2.69
N LYS A 162 6.79 -19.47 2.15
CA LYS A 162 5.44 -19.98 1.91
C LYS A 162 4.70 -20.26 3.22
N ALA A 163 5.35 -20.93 4.15
CA ALA A 163 4.76 -21.21 5.47
C ALA A 163 4.44 -19.93 6.23
N TRP A 164 5.32 -18.93 6.17
CA TRP A 164 5.07 -17.62 6.79
C TRP A 164 3.93 -16.85 6.11
N VAL A 165 3.86 -16.82 4.79
CA VAL A 165 2.73 -16.21 4.07
C VAL A 165 1.42 -16.90 4.44
N ASP A 166 1.43 -18.22 4.55
CA ASP A 166 0.27 -18.99 4.95
C ASP A 166 -0.22 -18.61 6.35
N HIS A 167 0.70 -18.43 7.30
CA HIS A 167 0.41 -17.96 8.66
C HIS A 167 -0.11 -16.52 8.67
N ILE A 168 0.65 -15.58 8.11
CA ILE A 168 0.31 -14.15 8.07
C ILE A 168 -1.07 -13.94 7.47
N CYS A 169 -1.36 -14.55 6.31
CA CYS A 169 -2.67 -14.42 5.69
C CYS A 169 -3.78 -15.09 6.52
N SER A 170 -3.49 -16.13 7.30
CA SER A 170 -4.50 -16.78 8.14
C SER A 170 -4.84 -15.95 9.38
N VAL A 171 -3.86 -15.27 9.96
CA VAL A 171 -4.06 -14.36 11.10
C VAL A 171 -4.75 -13.07 10.65
N CYS A 172 -4.20 -12.37 9.66
CA CYS A 172 -4.72 -11.06 9.24
C CYS A 172 -6.07 -11.15 8.52
N LEU A 173 -6.38 -12.30 7.89
CA LEU A 173 -7.65 -12.57 7.22
C LEU A 173 -8.36 -13.77 7.86
N ALA A 174 -8.54 -13.72 9.17
CA ALA A 174 -9.21 -14.77 9.94
C ALA A 174 -10.72 -14.86 9.63
N GLY A 175 -11.29 -16.06 9.78
CA GLY A 175 -12.72 -16.28 9.58
C GLY A 175 -13.14 -16.58 8.13
N GLN A 176 -14.43 -16.93 8.00
CA GLN A 176 -15.03 -17.41 6.74
C GLN A 176 -15.24 -16.28 5.73
N ALA A 177 -15.57 -15.06 6.19
CA ALA A 177 -15.80 -13.90 5.33
C ALA A 177 -14.58 -13.53 4.47
N HIS A 178 -13.38 -13.97 4.86
CA HIS A 178 -12.15 -13.68 4.13
C HIS A 178 -11.59 -14.87 3.35
N GLU A 179 -12.32 -15.98 3.21
CA GLU A 179 -11.84 -17.18 2.52
C GLU A 179 -11.27 -16.86 1.12
N HIS A 180 -12.04 -16.17 0.28
CA HIS A 180 -11.62 -15.83 -1.07
C HIS A 180 -10.42 -14.87 -1.11
N ARG A 181 -10.39 -13.85 -0.25
CA ARG A 181 -9.27 -12.90 -0.19
C ARG A 181 -8.00 -13.58 0.31
N ARG A 182 -8.12 -14.42 1.34
CA ARG A 182 -7.02 -15.20 1.90
C ARG A 182 -6.46 -16.18 0.87
N HIS A 183 -7.32 -16.87 0.12
CA HIS A 183 -6.89 -17.75 -0.96
C HIS A 183 -6.17 -16.98 -2.08
N LEU A 184 -6.72 -15.85 -2.53
CA LEU A 184 -6.11 -15.01 -3.55
C LEU A 184 -4.69 -14.57 -3.14
N PHE A 185 -4.53 -14.06 -1.92
CA PHE A 185 -3.26 -13.50 -1.44
C PHE A 185 -2.19 -14.59 -1.31
N LYS A 186 -2.56 -15.74 -0.72
CA LYS A 186 -1.66 -16.90 -0.61
C LYS A 186 -1.21 -17.38 -1.99
N THR A 187 -2.16 -17.59 -2.90
CA THR A 187 -1.86 -18.08 -4.25
C THR A 187 -0.96 -17.10 -5.00
N LEU A 188 -1.27 -15.80 -4.98
CA LEU A 188 -0.48 -14.78 -5.66
C LEU A 188 0.96 -14.74 -5.14
N LEU A 189 1.16 -14.72 -3.81
CA LEU A 189 2.48 -14.70 -3.20
C LEU A 189 3.25 -16.01 -3.43
N HIS A 190 2.56 -17.15 -3.42
CA HIS A 190 3.17 -18.46 -3.70
C HIS A 190 3.67 -18.55 -5.14
N GLU A 191 2.88 -18.08 -6.11
CA GLU A 191 3.26 -18.07 -7.51
C GLU A 191 4.33 -17.01 -7.79
N ALA A 192 4.26 -15.84 -7.15
CA ALA A 192 5.35 -14.84 -7.20
C ALA A 192 6.67 -15.46 -6.72
N TRP A 193 6.68 -16.10 -5.55
CA TRP A 193 7.84 -16.79 -5.01
C TRP A 193 8.36 -17.89 -5.93
N ARG A 194 7.45 -18.73 -6.45
CA ARG A 194 7.82 -19.83 -7.35
C ARG A 194 8.45 -19.31 -8.63
N PHE A 195 7.83 -18.30 -9.24
CA PHE A 195 8.25 -17.76 -10.52
C PHE A 195 9.59 -17.01 -10.41
N SER A 196 9.76 -16.17 -9.39
CA SER A 196 11.04 -15.49 -9.13
C SER A 196 12.18 -16.48 -8.86
N ASN A 197 11.95 -17.56 -8.10
CA ASN A 197 12.96 -18.60 -7.87
C ASN A 197 13.31 -19.42 -9.12
N TRP A 198 12.36 -19.61 -10.04
CA TRP A 198 12.69 -20.22 -11.32
C TRP A 198 13.58 -19.28 -12.14
N LEU A 199 13.24 -17.99 -12.16
CA LEU A 199 13.95 -16.98 -12.93
C LEU A 199 15.43 -16.86 -12.53
N THR A 200 15.78 -17.05 -11.25
CA THR A 200 17.18 -17.00 -10.78
C THR A 200 18.09 -18.07 -11.40
N HIS A 201 17.52 -19.11 -12.02
CA HIS A 201 18.27 -20.23 -12.60
C HIS A 201 17.93 -20.50 -14.07
N ALA A 202 17.00 -19.75 -14.64
CA ALA A 202 16.53 -19.94 -16.00
C ALA A 202 17.65 -19.64 -17.01
N LYS A 203 18.01 -20.63 -17.85
CA LYS A 203 19.07 -20.49 -18.86
C LYS A 203 18.61 -19.89 -20.20
N ALA A 204 17.30 -19.75 -20.37
CA ALA A 204 16.66 -19.26 -21.58
C ALA A 204 15.45 -18.39 -21.22
N SER A 205 15.64 -17.45 -20.29
CA SER A 205 14.65 -16.44 -19.94
C SER A 205 14.71 -15.26 -20.91
N THR A 206 13.61 -14.53 -20.97
CA THR A 206 13.44 -13.32 -21.76
C THR A 206 13.15 -12.14 -20.84
N TRP A 207 13.20 -10.94 -21.41
CA TRP A 207 12.80 -9.73 -20.69
C TRP A 207 11.35 -9.82 -20.17
N TYR A 208 10.44 -10.45 -20.91
CA TYR A 208 9.05 -10.66 -20.49
C TYR A 208 8.93 -11.52 -19.23
N ASP A 209 9.85 -12.48 -19.03
CA ASP A 209 9.89 -13.28 -17.81
C ASP A 209 10.33 -12.42 -16.61
N ALA A 210 11.31 -11.54 -16.81
CA ALA A 210 11.77 -10.60 -15.78
C ALA A 210 10.70 -9.55 -15.44
N GLU A 211 9.98 -9.03 -16.44
CA GLU A 211 8.84 -8.13 -16.27
C GLU A 211 7.70 -8.82 -15.51
N ALA A 212 7.33 -10.04 -15.92
CA ALA A 212 6.27 -10.81 -15.26
C ALA A 212 6.61 -11.10 -13.79
N ALA A 213 7.85 -11.47 -13.49
CA ALA A 213 8.31 -11.68 -12.12
C ALA A 213 8.19 -10.39 -11.29
N THR A 214 8.71 -9.27 -11.83
CA THR A 214 8.74 -7.99 -11.12
C THR A 214 7.34 -7.46 -10.83
N THR A 215 6.47 -7.43 -11.84
CA THR A 215 5.09 -6.93 -11.72
C THR A 215 4.23 -7.80 -10.80
N THR A 216 4.41 -9.13 -10.85
CA THR A 216 3.69 -10.06 -9.95
C THR A 216 4.12 -9.87 -8.50
N VAL A 217 5.43 -9.70 -8.24
CA VAL A 217 5.97 -9.44 -6.91
C VAL A 217 5.52 -8.08 -6.39
N GLU A 218 5.59 -7.02 -7.19
CA GLU A 218 5.13 -5.67 -6.84
C GLU A 218 3.64 -5.70 -6.45
N HIS A 219 2.80 -6.36 -7.25
CA HIS A 219 1.36 -6.47 -6.95
C HIS A 219 1.09 -7.30 -5.68
N GLY A 220 1.71 -8.47 -5.57
CA GLY A 220 1.53 -9.35 -4.40
C GLY A 220 1.99 -8.70 -3.10
N LEU A 221 3.16 -8.04 -3.12
CA LEU A 221 3.68 -7.32 -1.96
C LEU A 221 2.86 -6.09 -1.62
N GLY A 222 2.36 -5.32 -2.60
CA GLY A 222 1.48 -4.19 -2.32
C GLY A 222 0.21 -4.60 -1.57
N LEU A 223 -0.43 -5.69 -2.00
CA LEU A 223 -1.60 -6.25 -1.31
C LEU A 223 -1.26 -6.76 0.10
N ALA A 224 -0.17 -7.52 0.24
CA ALA A 224 0.25 -8.12 1.50
C ALA A 224 0.71 -7.06 2.51
N ALA A 225 1.44 -6.03 2.07
CA ALA A 225 1.86 -4.92 2.91
C ALA A 225 0.65 -4.14 3.44
N SER A 226 -0.31 -3.82 2.58
CA SER A 226 -1.56 -3.17 3.00
C SER A 226 -2.33 -4.01 4.03
N LEU A 227 -2.29 -5.34 3.90
CA LEU A 227 -2.91 -6.24 4.88
C LEU A 227 -2.19 -6.19 6.24
N VAL A 228 -0.86 -6.32 6.25
CA VAL A 228 -0.05 -6.31 7.48
C VAL A 228 -0.13 -4.96 8.19
N ILE A 229 -0.05 -3.85 7.45
CA ILE A 229 -0.16 -2.50 8.03
C ILE A 229 -1.53 -2.29 8.65
N ARG A 230 -2.62 -2.68 7.96
CA ARG A 230 -3.97 -2.56 8.55
C ARG A 230 -4.12 -3.42 9.80
N HIS A 231 -3.53 -4.61 9.83
CA HIS A 231 -3.53 -5.46 11.02
C HIS A 231 -2.78 -4.79 12.17
N LEU A 232 -1.55 -4.31 11.92
CA LEU A 232 -0.71 -3.61 12.89
C LEU A 232 -1.42 -2.38 13.48
N ARG A 233 -2.09 -1.61 12.63
CA ARG A 233 -2.81 -0.37 13.00
C ARG A 233 -4.23 -0.62 13.52
N GLY A 234 -4.65 -1.88 13.68
CA GLY A 234 -5.98 -2.24 14.18
C GLY A 234 -7.13 -1.70 13.32
N VAL A 235 -6.93 -1.53 12.01
CA VAL A 235 -7.91 -0.94 11.09
C VAL A 235 -9.01 -1.97 10.79
N PRO A 236 -10.26 -1.74 11.22
CA PRO A 236 -11.35 -2.66 10.91
C PRO A 236 -11.78 -2.56 9.43
N GLU A 237 -12.53 -3.54 8.92
CA GLU A 237 -13.05 -3.47 7.55
C GLU A 237 -14.15 -2.41 7.37
N ALA A 238 -14.90 -2.16 8.43
CA ALA A 238 -15.94 -1.16 8.49
C ALA A 238 -15.92 -0.49 9.87
N CYS A 239 -16.33 0.77 9.93
CA CYS A 239 -16.46 1.50 11.17
C CYS A 239 -17.38 0.74 12.15
N PRO A 240 -16.91 0.38 13.36
CA PRO A 240 -17.73 -0.37 14.32
C PRO A 240 -18.92 0.44 14.83
N ALA A 241 -18.87 1.77 14.76
CA ALA A 241 -19.94 2.65 15.22
C ALA A 241 -21.07 2.83 14.20
N CYS A 242 -20.77 2.85 12.88
CA CYS A 242 -21.75 3.21 11.86
C CYS A 242 -21.77 2.33 10.60
N GLY A 243 -20.92 1.30 10.52
CA GLY A 243 -20.81 0.38 9.38
C GLY A 243 -20.23 0.99 8.10
N SER A 244 -19.71 2.22 8.15
CA SER A 244 -19.11 2.89 6.99
C SER A 244 -17.71 2.34 6.69
N ASN A 245 -17.38 2.17 5.42
CA ASN A 245 -16.03 1.80 4.97
C ASN A 245 -15.11 3.02 4.77
N ARG A 246 -15.62 4.24 5.03
CA ARG A 246 -14.86 5.49 4.94
C ARG A 246 -13.97 5.65 6.17
N LEU A 247 -12.88 4.89 6.18
CA LEU A 247 -11.84 4.95 7.20
C LEU A 247 -10.60 5.64 6.62
N SER A 248 -10.03 6.56 7.37
CA SER A 248 -8.82 7.31 7.02
C SER A 248 -7.82 7.25 8.16
N PRO A 249 -6.50 7.15 7.87
CA PRO A 249 -5.48 7.22 8.89
C PRO A 249 -5.36 8.66 9.41
N GLN A 250 -5.25 8.81 10.73
CA GLN A 250 -4.85 10.05 11.37
C GLN A 250 -3.52 9.82 12.08
N ARG A 251 -2.54 10.68 11.75
CA ARG A 251 -1.23 10.70 12.41
C ARG A 251 -1.13 11.86 13.39
N GLY A 252 -0.29 11.70 14.40
CA GLY A 252 0.03 12.75 15.35
C GLY A 252 1.24 12.39 16.21
N PHE A 253 1.58 13.28 17.13
CA PHE A 253 2.67 13.10 18.07
C PHE A 253 2.12 12.99 19.50
N HIS A 254 2.80 12.21 20.35
CA HIS A 254 2.46 12.19 21.77
C HIS A 254 2.91 13.49 22.45
N SER A 255 2.05 14.08 23.27
CA SER A 255 2.39 15.29 24.04
C SER A 255 3.52 15.05 25.05
N SER A 256 3.68 13.82 25.53
CA SER A 256 4.72 13.40 26.47
C SER A 256 6.01 12.91 25.81
N ALA A 257 5.95 12.55 24.53
CA ALA A 257 7.09 12.06 23.74
C ALA A 257 6.98 12.65 22.32
N PRO A 258 7.48 13.89 22.11
CA PRO A 258 7.29 14.63 20.86
C PRO A 258 7.88 13.95 19.62
N ASP A 259 8.85 13.05 19.81
CA ASP A 259 9.51 12.32 18.74
C ASP A 259 8.80 11.01 18.37
N LEU A 260 7.81 10.58 19.16
CA LEU A 260 7.04 9.36 18.90
C LEU A 260 5.76 9.70 18.13
N GLU A 261 5.82 9.45 16.82
CA GLU A 261 4.66 9.52 15.94
C GLU A 261 3.74 8.31 16.18
N TRP A 262 2.43 8.55 16.16
CA TRP A 262 1.41 7.51 16.22
C TRP A 262 0.46 7.64 15.03
N GLU A 263 -0.19 6.53 14.69
CA GLU A 263 -1.25 6.46 13.68
C GLU A 263 -2.47 5.74 14.25
N ARG A 264 -3.68 6.22 13.93
CA ARG A 264 -4.94 5.55 14.27
C ARG A 264 -5.93 5.62 13.12
N PRO A 265 -6.84 4.65 12.96
CA PRO A 265 -7.94 4.77 12.04
C PRO A 265 -9.00 5.73 12.56
N THR A 266 -9.58 6.53 11.67
CA THR A 266 -10.73 7.40 11.97
C THR A 266 -11.83 7.20 10.94
N CYS A 267 -13.10 7.43 11.32
CA CYS A 267 -14.21 7.35 10.38
C CYS A 267 -14.66 8.72 9.91
N ASP A 268 -14.53 9.02 8.61
CA ASP A 268 -14.93 10.29 8.01
C ASP A 268 -16.44 10.56 8.09
N LYS A 269 -17.25 9.53 8.33
CA LYS A 269 -18.71 9.63 8.39
C LYS A 269 -19.22 10.03 9.78
N CYS A 270 -18.71 9.40 10.83
CA CYS A 270 -19.24 9.56 12.20
C CYS A 270 -18.22 10.04 13.23
N GLY A 271 -16.95 10.21 12.83
CA GLY A 271 -15.87 10.66 13.71
C GLY A 271 -15.38 9.60 14.70
N TRP A 272 -15.72 8.32 14.50
CA TRP A 272 -15.15 7.23 15.32
C TRP A 272 -13.61 7.26 15.24
N LEU A 273 -12.96 7.03 16.39
CA LEU A 273 -11.51 7.01 16.54
C LEU A 273 -11.11 5.62 17.03
N GLY A 274 -10.18 4.98 16.33
CA GLY A 274 -9.53 3.77 16.80
C GLY A 274 -8.39 4.06 17.77
N GLU A 275 -7.80 2.99 18.27
CA GLU A 275 -6.64 3.06 19.17
C GLU A 275 -5.41 3.57 18.40
N PRO A 276 -4.64 4.51 18.96
CA PRO A 276 -3.38 4.95 18.39
C PRO A 276 -2.31 3.88 18.55
N VAL A 277 -1.57 3.63 17.47
CA VAL A 277 -0.44 2.71 17.43
C VAL A 277 0.81 3.50 17.08
N PRO A 278 1.94 3.33 17.80
CA PRO A 278 3.18 4.01 17.47
C PRO A 278 3.69 3.61 16.07
N ILE A 279 4.28 4.56 15.36
CA ILE A 279 4.94 4.33 14.08
C ILE A 279 6.43 4.18 14.35
N LEU A 280 6.90 2.95 14.33
CA LEU A 280 8.31 2.61 14.50
C LEU A 280 8.91 2.25 13.14
N GLY A 281 10.01 2.93 12.77
CA GLY A 281 10.71 2.69 11.52
C GLY A 281 11.49 1.37 11.50
N ASP A 282 11.91 0.89 12.66
CA ASP A 282 12.53 -0.42 12.85
C ASP A 282 11.46 -1.45 13.28
N PRO A 283 11.22 -2.53 12.51
CA PRO A 283 10.30 -3.57 12.92
C PRO A 283 10.66 -4.19 14.28
N GLU A 284 11.94 -4.34 14.63
CA GLU A 284 12.35 -4.99 15.89
C GLU A 284 11.89 -4.20 17.12
N ALA A 285 11.71 -2.88 16.99
CA ALA A 285 11.22 -2.01 18.06
C ALA A 285 9.76 -2.30 18.46
N TYR A 286 8.99 -3.04 17.66
CA TYR A 286 7.66 -3.51 18.08
C TYR A 286 7.70 -4.67 19.08
N THR A 287 8.86 -5.31 19.28
CA THR A 287 9.00 -6.44 20.22
C THR A 287 9.39 -6.01 21.64
N SER A 288 9.95 -4.81 21.82
CA SER A 288 10.44 -4.32 23.11
C SER A 288 9.35 -3.94 24.12
N ASP A 289 8.09 -3.79 23.68
CA ASP A 289 6.97 -3.39 24.54
C ASP A 289 6.40 -4.51 25.43
N GLU A 290 6.84 -5.77 25.27
CA GLU A 290 6.40 -6.85 26.18
C GLU A 290 7.14 -6.82 27.53
N GLU A 291 8.38 -6.33 27.60
CA GLU A 291 9.13 -6.30 28.86
C GLU A 291 8.76 -5.11 29.78
N ASP A 292 8.21 -4.02 29.22
CA ASP A 292 7.90 -2.77 29.95
C ASP A 292 6.40 -2.57 30.27
N ARG A 293 5.53 -3.55 29.98
CA ARG A 293 4.13 -3.49 30.42
C ARG A 293 4.06 -3.62 31.94
N PRO A 294 3.56 -2.60 32.68
CA PRO A 294 3.31 -2.77 34.11
C PRO A 294 2.33 -3.94 34.29
N PRO A 295 2.55 -4.82 35.28
CA PRO A 295 1.63 -5.92 35.54
C PRO A 295 0.22 -5.36 35.71
N PRO A 296 -0.81 -6.02 35.17
CA PRO A 296 -2.19 -5.52 35.25
C PRO A 296 -2.54 -5.22 36.71
N GLU A 297 -2.86 -3.96 37.00
CA GLU A 297 -3.31 -3.57 38.34
C GLU A 297 -4.70 -4.16 38.58
N GLY A 298 -4.74 -5.18 39.44
CA GLY A 298 -5.96 -5.85 39.88
C GLY A 298 -5.61 -7.15 40.57
N GLU A 299 -6.27 -7.47 41.68
CA GLU A 299 -6.16 -8.80 42.27
C GLU A 299 -6.49 -9.84 41.21
N CYS A 300 -5.60 -10.80 41.01
CA CYS A 300 -5.81 -11.94 40.14
C CYS A 300 -6.97 -12.76 40.72
N VAL A 301 -8.21 -12.45 40.33
CA VAL A 301 -9.40 -13.19 40.75
C VAL A 301 -9.39 -14.50 39.98
N ILE A 302 -8.76 -15.52 40.55
CA ILE A 302 -8.93 -16.91 40.11
C ILE A 302 -10.40 -17.27 40.38
N PRO A 303 -11.25 -17.45 39.36
CA PRO A 303 -12.64 -17.77 39.59
C PRO A 303 -12.71 -19.18 40.18
N THR A 304 -13.02 -19.29 41.48
CA THR A 304 -13.16 -20.58 42.18
C THR A 304 -14.48 -21.30 41.85
N VAL A 305 -15.35 -20.67 41.06
CA VAL A 305 -16.62 -21.22 40.61
C VAL A 305 -16.61 -21.32 39.07
N PRO A 306 -16.78 -22.52 38.49
CA PRO A 306 -16.88 -22.68 37.04
C PRO A 306 -18.04 -21.85 36.48
N LEU A 307 -17.79 -21.10 35.40
CA LEU A 307 -18.81 -20.28 34.70
C LEU A 307 -19.94 -21.09 34.04
N ARG A 308 -19.99 -22.41 34.23
CA ARG A 308 -21.05 -23.32 33.78
C ARG A 308 -21.03 -24.64 34.55
N GLU A 309 -22.20 -25.14 34.97
CA GLU A 309 -22.33 -26.49 35.53
C GLU A 309 -22.04 -27.56 34.46
N LEU A 310 -20.95 -28.32 34.63
CA LEU A 310 -20.67 -29.49 33.82
C LEU A 310 -21.55 -30.66 34.29
N ARG A 311 -22.57 -31.02 33.51
CA ARG A 311 -23.33 -32.26 33.73
C ARG A 311 -22.50 -33.47 33.29
N LYS A 312 -22.31 -34.44 34.19
CA LYS A 312 -21.66 -35.72 33.87
C LYS A 312 -22.45 -36.43 32.75
N PRO A 313 -21.78 -37.03 31.76
CA PRO A 313 -22.46 -37.91 30.80
C PRO A 313 -23.10 -39.07 31.56
N SER A 314 -24.42 -39.25 31.39
CA SER A 314 -25.13 -40.42 31.87
C SER A 314 -24.55 -41.65 31.18
N GLY A 315 -23.92 -42.54 31.97
CA GLY A 315 -23.33 -43.78 31.49
C GLY A 315 -24.36 -44.63 30.77
N ASN A 316 -24.10 -44.89 29.49
CA ASN A 316 -24.86 -45.84 28.70
C ASN A 316 -24.42 -47.25 29.12
N SER A 317 -25.11 -47.84 30.11
CA SER A 317 -25.01 -49.27 30.40
C SER A 317 -26.06 -50.02 29.60
N GLY A 318 -25.68 -50.50 28.42
CA GLY A 318 -26.47 -51.39 27.59
C GLY A 318 -25.63 -52.58 27.16
N ARG A 319 -25.87 -53.73 27.82
CA ARG A 319 -25.70 -55.05 27.20
C ARG A 319 -26.72 -55.23 26.09
#